data_AF-A0A3S1SBG9-F1
#
_entry.id   AF-A0A3S1SBG9-F1
#
_cell.length_a   1.000
_cell.length_b   1.000
_cell.length_c   1.000
_cell.angle_alpha   90.00
_cell.angle_beta   90.00
_cell.angle_gamma   90.00
#
_symmetry.space_group_name_H-M   'P 1'
#
loop_
_entity.id
_entity.type
_entity.pdbx_description
1 polymer ?
#
loop_
_entity_poly.entity_id
_entity_poly.type
_entity_poly.pdbx_seq_one_letter_code
_entity_poly.pdbx_strand_id
1 'polypeptide(L)'
;MKAWLPALLRLAVLALLVVFIISPGWFEPLLKPLTENGAPAIYNQGSLLTLTLQHLRTVLVATVAATIVAVALAILVTRPAGAEFLPLSRSLVNIGQTFPPVAVLALAVPAVGFGEKPTLIALFL
;
A
#
# COMPACT_ATOMS: atom_id res chain seq x y z
N MET A 1 1.64 30.37 -18.97
CA MET A 1 0.60 29.39 -18.57
C MET A 1 0.07 29.83 -17.22
N LYS A 2 -1.24 30.10 -17.07
CA LYS A 2 -1.81 30.63 -15.81
C LYS A 2 -1.67 29.59 -14.68
N ALA A 3 -1.13 30.00 -13.52
CA ALA A 3 -0.85 29.13 -12.37
C ALA A 3 -2.07 28.36 -11.82
N TRP A 4 -3.29 28.73 -12.23
CA TRP A 4 -4.55 28.10 -11.83
C TRP A 4 -4.92 26.87 -12.66
N LEU A 5 -4.43 26.76 -13.90
CA LEU A 5 -4.75 25.65 -14.80
C LEU A 5 -4.27 24.29 -14.23
N PRO A 6 -3.06 24.16 -13.68
CA PRO A 6 -2.61 22.90 -13.06
C PRO A 6 -3.47 22.48 -11.86
N ALA A 7 -3.92 23.44 -11.05
CA ALA A 7 -4.74 23.15 -9.88
C ALA A 7 -6.13 22.63 -10.29
N LEU A 8 -6.75 23.27 -11.29
CA LEU A 8 -8.04 22.83 -11.82
C LEU A 8 -7.95 21.42 -12.44
N LEU A 9 -6.89 21.13 -13.18
CA LEU A 9 -6.67 19.80 -13.75
C LEU A 9 -6.54 18.72 -12.66
N ARG A 10 -5.79 19.01 -11.58
CA ARG A 10 -5.66 18.07 -10.44
C ARG A 10 -6.99 17.80 -9.75
N LEU A 11 -7.79 18.85 -9.54
CA LEU A 11 -9.13 18.72 -8.94
C LEU A 11 -10.08 17.93 -9.84
N ALA A 12 -10.03 18.16 -11.15
CA ALA A 12 -10.83 17.41 -12.12
C ALA A 12 -10.46 15.92 -12.12
N VAL A 13 -9.16 15.59 -12.13
CA VAL A 13 -8.68 14.20 -12.06
C VAL A 13 -9.06 13.55 -10.73
N LEU A 14 -8.95 14.27 -9.61
CA LEU A 14 -9.37 13.77 -8.31
C LEU A 14 -10.87 13.47 -8.27
N ALA A 15 -11.70 14.39 -8.78
CA ALA A 15 -13.13 14.17 -8.87
C ALA A 15 -13.46 12.94 -9.74
N LEU A 16 -12.80 12.79 -10.88
CA LEU A 16 -12.95 11.62 -11.76
C LEU A 16 -12.61 10.32 -11.03
N LEU A 17 -11.50 10.29 -10.28
CA LEU A 17 -11.09 9.15 -9.49
C LEU A 17 -12.12 8.79 -8.40
N VAL A 18 -12.63 9.80 -7.69
CA VAL A 18 -13.65 9.59 -6.66
C VAL A 18 -14.93 9.01 -7.27
N VAL A 19 -15.39 9.55 -8.40
CA VAL A 19 -16.57 9.02 -9.12
C VAL A 19 -16.32 7.59 -9.58
N PHE A 20 -15.12 7.26 -10.08
CA PHE A 20 -14.75 5.89 -10.46
C PHE A 20 -14.78 4.91 -9.29
N ILE A 21 -14.26 5.31 -8.12
CA ILE A 21 -14.24 4.46 -6.91
C ILE A 21 -15.67 4.19 -6.41
N ILE A 22 -16.55 5.19 -6.44
CA ILE A 22 -17.93 5.08 -5.93
C ILE A 22 -18.84 4.35 -6.93
N SER A 23 -18.69 4.63 -8.22
CA SER A 23 -19.58 4.14 -9.29
C SER A 23 -18.78 3.67 -10.50
N PRO A 24 -18.01 2.57 -10.37
CA PRO A 24 -17.15 2.10 -11.45
C PRO A 24 -17.95 1.73 -12.70
N GLY A 25 -19.18 1.22 -12.56
CA GLY A 25 -20.04 0.84 -13.69
C GLY A 25 -20.35 1.97 -14.68
N TRP A 26 -20.27 3.25 -14.28
CA TRP A 26 -20.44 4.38 -15.21
C TRP A 26 -19.33 4.45 -16.26
N PHE A 27 -18.18 3.83 -15.98
CA PHE A 27 -17.02 3.80 -16.87
C PHE A 27 -16.99 2.54 -17.73
N GLU A 28 -17.90 1.59 -17.53
CA GLU A 28 -17.96 0.36 -18.32
C GLU A 28 -18.03 0.62 -19.83
N PRO A 29 -18.86 1.54 -20.36
CA PRO A 29 -18.89 1.80 -21.81
C PRO A 29 -17.56 2.31 -22.37
N LEU A 30 -16.81 3.05 -21.56
CA LEU A 30 -15.50 3.59 -21.92
C LEU A 30 -14.42 2.50 -21.91
N LEU A 31 -14.51 1.55 -20.97
CA LEU A 31 -13.51 0.49 -20.78
C LEU A 31 -13.79 -0.76 -21.62
N LYS A 32 -15.06 -1.02 -21.98
CA LYS A 32 -15.49 -2.18 -22.75
C LYS A 32 -14.72 -2.39 -24.07
N PRO A 33 -14.39 -1.36 -24.86
CA PRO A 33 -13.58 -1.53 -26.08
C PRO A 33 -12.16 -2.06 -25.83
N LEU A 34 -11.67 -1.99 -24.58
CA LEU A 34 -10.36 -2.51 -24.18
C LEU A 34 -10.41 -3.96 -23.69
N THR A 35 -11.60 -4.57 -23.66
CA THR A 35 -11.78 -5.96 -23.21
C THR A 35 -11.65 -6.93 -24.37
N GLU A 36 -11.08 -8.10 -24.09
CA GLU A 36 -10.96 -9.21 -25.03
C GLU A 36 -11.74 -10.43 -24.50
N ASN A 37 -12.13 -11.34 -25.39
CA ASN A 37 -12.71 -12.64 -25.05
C ASN A 37 -13.97 -12.59 -24.16
N GLY A 38 -14.75 -11.50 -24.23
CA GLY A 38 -15.97 -11.33 -23.44
C GLY A 38 -15.73 -11.13 -21.94
N ALA A 39 -14.50 -10.78 -21.53
CA ALA A 39 -14.20 -10.44 -20.15
C ALA A 39 -14.99 -9.19 -19.70
N PRO A 40 -15.45 -9.15 -18.44
CA PRO A 40 -16.07 -7.93 -17.91
C PRO A 40 -15.03 -6.80 -17.87
N ALA A 41 -15.44 -5.59 -18.25
CA ALA A 41 -14.54 -4.43 -18.24
C ALA A 41 -14.10 -4.04 -16.81
N ILE A 42 -14.91 -4.39 -15.81
CA ILE A 42 -14.65 -4.15 -14.40
C ILE A 42 -14.99 -5.41 -13.61
N TYR A 43 -14.02 -5.93 -12.88
CA TYR A 43 -14.21 -7.11 -12.04
C TYR A 43 -15.06 -6.79 -10.80
N ASN A 44 -16.09 -7.59 -10.57
CA ASN A 44 -17.00 -7.42 -9.44
C ASN A 44 -16.70 -8.46 -8.34
N GLN A 45 -15.64 -8.22 -7.57
CA GLN A 45 -15.28 -9.03 -6.39
C GLN A 45 -15.69 -8.35 -5.06
N GLY A 46 -16.45 -7.26 -5.15
CA GLY A 46 -16.84 -6.40 -4.04
C GLY A 46 -16.94 -4.94 -4.45
N SER A 47 -17.47 -4.09 -3.57
CA SER A 47 -17.49 -2.66 -3.79
C SER A 47 -16.05 -2.12 -3.85
N LEU A 48 -15.72 -1.41 -4.94
CA LEU A 48 -14.40 -0.81 -5.12
C LEU A 48 -14.07 0.20 -4.01
N LEU A 49 -15.08 0.93 -3.52
CA LEU A 49 -14.95 1.81 -2.35
C LEU A 49 -14.55 1.02 -1.10
N THR A 50 -15.25 -0.08 -0.80
CA THR A 50 -14.93 -0.93 0.36
C THR A 50 -13.53 -1.51 0.26
N LEU A 51 -13.15 -2.05 -0.90
CA LEU A 51 -11.81 -2.61 -1.13
C LEU A 51 -10.73 -1.52 -0.99
N THR A 52 -10.99 -0.32 -1.49
CA THR A 52 -10.08 0.83 -1.35
C THR A 52 -9.90 1.22 0.11
N LEU A 53 -10.99 1.32 0.88
CA LEU A 53 -10.94 1.64 2.30
C LEU A 53 -10.23 0.55 3.11
N GLN A 54 -10.45 -0.73 2.79
CA GLN A 54 -9.72 -1.84 3.40
C GLN A 54 -8.22 -1.73 3.10
N HIS A 55 -7.84 -1.48 1.85
CA HIS A 55 -6.45 -1.29 1.46
C HIS A 55 -5.79 -0.13 2.20
N LEU A 56 -6.45 1.04 2.24
CA LEU A 56 -5.96 2.21 2.97
C LEU A 56 -5.78 1.91 4.46
N ARG A 57 -6.74 1.19 5.08
CA ARG A 57 -6.63 0.77 6.48
C ARG A 57 -5.42 -0.13 6.70
N THR A 58 -5.26 -1.17 5.88
CA THR A 58 -4.15 -2.13 6.01
C THR A 58 -2.80 -1.44 5.87
N VAL A 59 -2.64 -0.58 4.86
CA VAL A 59 -1.41 0.20 4.65
C VAL A 59 -1.16 1.16 5.81
N LEU A 60 -2.18 1.92 6.23
CA LEU A 60 -2.05 2.88 7.32
C LEU A 60 -1.60 2.19 8.62
N VAL A 61 -2.24 1.08 8.99
CA VAL A 61 -1.90 0.33 10.21
C VAL A 61 -0.46 -0.18 10.14
N ALA A 62 -0.07 -0.82 9.04
CA ALA A 62 1.29 -1.35 8.88
C ALA A 62 2.34 -0.23 8.90
N THR A 63 2.12 0.86 8.16
CA THR A 63 3.07 1.97 8.08
C THR A 63 3.20 2.70 9.41
N VAL A 64 2.11 2.92 10.15
CA VAL A 64 2.18 3.54 11.48
C VAL A 64 2.97 2.65 12.45
N ALA A 65 2.69 1.35 12.48
CA ALA A 65 3.42 0.40 13.32
C ALA A 65 4.92 0.37 12.97
N ALA A 66 5.25 0.27 11.68
CA ALA A 66 6.64 0.28 11.20
C ALA A 66 7.34 1.60 11.52
N THR A 67 6.67 2.74 11.35
CA THR A 67 7.22 4.07 11.65
C THR A 67 7.55 4.20 13.14
N ILE A 68 6.66 3.75 14.03
CA ILE A 68 6.91 3.79 15.48
C ILE A 68 8.19 3.02 15.82
N VAL A 69 8.34 1.79 15.31
CA VAL A 69 9.52 0.95 15.57
C VAL A 69 10.78 1.55 14.94
N ALA A 70 10.71 1.99 13.68
CA ALA A 70 11.84 2.57 12.97
C ALA A 70 12.34 3.86 13.65
N VAL A 71 11.43 4.75 14.06
CA VAL A 71 11.78 5.99 14.78
C VAL A 71 12.35 5.67 16.16
N ALA A 72 11.77 4.72 16.90
CA ALA A 72 12.31 4.32 18.20
C ALA A 72 13.74 3.76 18.08
N LEU A 73 14.00 2.90 17.08
CA LEU A 73 15.33 2.39 16.80
C LEU A 73 16.28 3.50 16.36
N ALA A 74 15.85 4.41 15.48
CA ALA A 74 16.64 5.55 15.05
C ALA A 74 17.04 6.45 16.24
N ILE A 75 16.10 6.72 17.16
CA ILE A 75 16.40 7.46 18.39
C ILE A 75 17.40 6.69 19.25
N LEU A 76 17.22 5.37 19.47
CA LEU A 76 18.14 4.56 20.26
C LEU A 76 19.58 4.62 19.74
N VAL A 77 19.77 4.35 18.44
CA VAL A 77 21.12 4.26 17.85
C VAL A 77 21.80 5.61 17.60
N THR A 78 21.06 6.72 17.71
CA THR A 78 21.62 8.08 17.63
C THR A 78 22.00 8.66 18.99
N ARG A 79 21.71 7.95 20.09
CA ARG A 79 22.10 8.35 21.45
C ARG A 79 23.40 7.67 21.86
N PRO A 80 24.23 8.32 22.72
CA PRO A 80 25.51 7.73 23.17
C PRO A 80 25.38 6.32 23.74
N ALA A 81 24.30 6.03 24.48
CA ALA A 81 24.05 4.73 25.08
C ALA A 81 23.69 3.61 24.08
N GLY A 82 23.24 3.95 22.86
CA GLY A 82 22.84 2.98 21.84
C GLY A 82 23.71 3.00 20.58
N ALA A 83 24.73 3.86 20.54
CA ALA A 83 25.57 4.07 19.35
C ALA A 83 26.28 2.79 18.87
N GLU A 84 26.62 1.89 19.79
CA GLU A 84 27.24 0.59 19.46
C GLU A 84 26.33 -0.32 18.62
N PHE A 85 25.01 -0.15 18.69
CA PHE A 85 24.03 -0.94 17.92
C PHE A 85 23.77 -0.39 16.52
N LEU A 86 24.34 0.77 16.16
CA LEU A 86 24.12 1.37 14.85
C LEU A 86 24.48 0.44 13.67
N PRO A 87 25.62 -0.29 13.68
CA PRO A 87 25.93 -1.23 12.60
C PRO A 87 24.91 -2.37 12.51
N LEU A 88 24.48 -2.93 13.64
CA LEU A 88 23.47 -4.00 13.68
C LEU A 88 22.12 -3.51 13.13
N SER A 89 21.67 -2.33 13.57
CA SER A 89 20.44 -1.71 13.09
C SER A 89 20.47 -1.51 11.57
N ARG A 90 21.58 -1.00 11.02
CA ARG A 90 21.75 -0.85 9.57
C ARG A 90 21.69 -2.19 8.83
N SER A 91 22.38 -3.22 9.35
CA SER A 91 22.35 -4.55 8.74
C SER A 91 20.94 -5.14 8.71
N LEU A 92 20.18 -5.03 9.80
CA LEU A 92 18.79 -5.52 9.86
C LEU A 92 17.89 -4.79 8.85
N VAL A 93 17.96 -3.47 8.79
CA VAL A 93 17.18 -2.66 7.83
C VAL A 93 17.54 -3.02 6.40
N ASN A 94 18.84 -3.15 6.09
CA ASN A 94 19.29 -3.54 4.75
C ASN A 94 18.77 -4.93 4.35
N ILE A 95 18.78 -5.90 5.28
CA ILE A 95 18.23 -7.24 5.03
C ILE A 95 16.72 -7.13 4.74
N GLY A 96 15.95 -6.45 5.60
CA GLY A 96 14.51 -6.25 5.42
C GLY A 96 14.16 -5.64 4.07
N GLN A 97 14.86 -4.58 3.67
CA GLN A 97 14.67 -3.90 2.38
C GLN A 97 14.96 -4.75 1.15
N THR A 98 15.79 -5.79 1.29
CA THR A 98 16.11 -6.73 0.21
C THR A 98 15.22 -7.97 0.21
N PHE A 99 14.43 -8.18 1.26
CA PHE A 99 13.63 -9.38 1.42
C PHE A 99 12.38 -9.31 0.53
N PRO A 100 12.20 -10.21 -0.45
CA PRO A 100 11.12 -10.07 -1.43
C PRO A 100 9.76 -10.33 -0.76
N PRO A 101 8.72 -9.52 -1.04
CA PRO A 101 7.39 -9.68 -0.42
C PRO A 101 6.80 -11.08 -0.63
N VAL A 102 7.04 -11.70 -1.79
CA VAL A 102 6.57 -13.06 -2.10
C VAL A 102 7.18 -14.10 -1.15
N ALA A 103 8.44 -13.93 -0.73
CA ALA A 103 9.06 -14.82 0.26
C ALA A 103 8.45 -14.61 1.65
N VAL A 104 8.12 -13.36 2.02
CA VAL A 104 7.43 -13.10 3.29
C VAL A 104 6.08 -13.81 3.30
N LEU A 105 5.30 -13.68 2.22
CA LEU A 105 4.01 -14.36 2.11
C LEU A 105 4.15 -15.88 2.13
N ALA A 106 5.17 -16.44 1.47
CA ALA A 106 5.44 -17.89 1.47
C ALA A 106 5.72 -18.43 2.88
N LEU A 107 6.35 -17.64 3.76
CA LEU A 107 6.60 -17.99 5.16
C LEU A 107 5.41 -17.68 6.07
N ALA A 108 4.73 -16.56 5.83
CA ALA A 108 3.65 -16.07 6.69
C ALA A 108 2.35 -16.86 6.49
N VAL A 109 1.98 -17.21 5.26
CA VAL A 109 0.71 -17.89 4.97
C VAL A 109 0.58 -19.24 5.69
N PRO A 110 1.60 -20.13 5.72
CA PRO A 110 1.54 -21.35 6.51
C PRO A 110 1.41 -21.11 8.02
N ALA A 111 1.94 -19.99 8.53
CA ALA A 111 1.96 -19.69 9.96
C ALA A 111 0.68 -19.00 10.46
N VAL A 112 0.10 -18.09 9.68
CA VAL A 112 -1.03 -17.23 10.12
C VAL A 112 -2.27 -17.33 9.23
N GLY A 113 -2.24 -18.16 8.18
CA GLY A 113 -3.29 -18.34 7.20
C GLY A 113 -3.28 -17.30 6.07
N PHE A 114 -4.26 -17.41 5.16
CA PHE A 114 -4.49 -16.43 4.10
C PHE A 114 -5.24 -15.19 4.61
N GLY A 115 -5.11 -14.06 3.93
CA GLY A 115 -5.88 -12.84 4.18
C GLY A 115 -5.03 -11.66 4.64
N GLU A 116 -5.59 -10.78 5.48
CA GLU A 116 -4.97 -9.51 5.88
C GLU A 116 -3.72 -9.69 6.75
N LYS A 117 -3.66 -10.73 7.59
CA LYS A 117 -2.55 -10.98 8.52
C LYS A 117 -1.19 -11.12 7.83
N PRO A 118 -1.00 -12.02 6.83
CA PRO A 118 0.28 -12.13 6.14
C PRO A 118 0.62 -10.85 5.34
N THR A 119 -0.38 -10.11 4.86
CA THR A 119 -0.16 -8.81 4.20
C THR A 119 0.38 -7.76 5.18
N LEU A 120 -0.17 -7.68 6.40
CA LEU A 120 0.34 -6.77 7.44
C LEU A 120 1.77 -7.10 7.82
N ILE A 121 2.12 -8.40 7.95
CA ILE A 121 3.50 -8.83 8.23
C ILE A 121 4.43 -8.39 7.09
N ALA A 122 4.03 -8.61 5.83
CA ALA A 122 4.82 -8.24 4.67
C ALA A 122 5.00 -6.72 4.50
N LEU A 123 4.01 -5.91 4.91
CA LEU A 123 4.09 -4.45 4.84
C LEU A 123 4.86 -3.84 6.03
N PHE A 124 4.97 -4.57 7.14
CA PHE A 124 5.67 -4.10 8.34
C PHE A 124 7.18 -4.36 8.29
N LEU A 125 7.59 -5.48 7.70
CA LEU A 125 8.98 -5.93 7.58
C LEU A 125 9.81 -5.01 6.67
#